data_AF-A0A654TM15-F1
#
_entry.id   AF-A0A654TM15-F1
#
_cell.length_a   1.000
_cell.length_b   1.000
_cell.length_c   1.000
_cell.angle_alpha   90.00
_cell.angle_beta   90.00
_cell.angle_gamma   90.00
#
_symmetry.space_group_name_H-M   'P 1'
#
loop_
_entity.id
_entity.type
_entity.pdbx_description
1 polymer ?
#
loop_
_entity_poly.entity_id
_entity_poly.type
_entity_poly.pdbx_seq_one_letter_code
_entity_poly.pdbx_strand_id
1 'polypeptide(L)'
;MPAYTVTVLLAYLVYHFRTAGPNPGHTWVGLFRNLTLTQIYTDGYLGAFLHQGLTQMWSLAVEVAFYLALPALAYLLLVLVCRRRWQPRLLLATMAGLTMISPAWLILVHNTHWMPDGARLWLPTYLAWFVGGMMLAVLAAMGVRCYAFVAIPLAVICYFIVSTPIAGAPTTSPTALAEALVKTAFYAVIAVLAVAPLALGDQGWYAQLLASRPMVFLGEISYEIFLIHLVTMEIAMVDVLGYRVYTSSMVNLCLVTLVLTIPLAWLLHRFTRVQGDRPS
;
A
#
# COMPACT_ATOMS: atom_id res chain seq x y z
N MET A 1 14.90 -8.29 -2.84
CA MET A 1 13.99 -7.60 -3.76
C MET A 1 14.73 -7.14 -5.03
N PRO A 2 15.09 -8.05 -5.96
CA PRO A 2 15.84 -7.69 -7.17
C PRO A 2 15.07 -6.70 -8.06
N ALA A 3 13.77 -6.94 -8.28
CA ALA A 3 12.93 -6.06 -9.09
C ALA A 3 12.85 -4.64 -8.53
N TYR A 4 12.71 -4.47 -7.21
CA TYR A 4 12.73 -3.15 -6.56
C TYR A 4 14.01 -2.39 -6.86
N THR A 5 15.15 -3.04 -6.69
CA THR A 5 16.47 -2.43 -6.89
C THR A 5 16.62 -1.98 -8.34
N VAL A 6 16.24 -2.85 -9.29
CA VAL A 6 16.23 -2.54 -10.72
C VAL A 6 15.32 -1.35 -11.02
N THR A 7 14.09 -1.33 -10.49
CA THR A 7 13.15 -0.22 -10.70
C THR A 7 13.68 1.10 -10.15
N VAL A 8 14.25 1.11 -8.94
CA VAL A 8 14.82 2.33 -8.34
C VAL A 8 15.97 2.83 -9.21
N LEU A 9 16.90 1.96 -9.62
CA LEU A 9 18.01 2.36 -10.48
C LEU A 9 17.55 2.89 -11.84
N LEU A 10 16.59 2.20 -12.48
CA LEU A 10 16.02 2.63 -13.76
C LEU A 10 15.28 3.96 -13.64
N ALA A 11 14.50 4.17 -12.58
CA ALA A 11 13.83 5.44 -12.34
C ALA A 11 14.85 6.57 -12.19
N TYR A 12 15.86 6.41 -11.33
CA TYR A 12 16.91 7.44 -11.19
C TYR A 12 17.68 7.68 -12.50
N LEU A 13 17.90 6.64 -13.33
CA LEU A 13 18.53 6.77 -14.64
C LEU A 13 17.65 7.55 -15.64
N VAL A 14 16.35 7.23 -15.74
CA VAL A 14 15.42 7.91 -16.63
C VAL A 14 15.34 9.40 -16.31
N TYR A 15 15.24 9.75 -15.03
CA TYR A 15 15.16 11.15 -14.60
C TYR A 15 16.52 11.85 -14.49
N HIS A 16 17.63 11.14 -14.72
CA HIS A 16 18.91 11.79 -15.00
C HIS A 16 18.90 12.46 -16.37
N PHE A 17 18.26 11.84 -17.37
CA PHE A 17 18.15 12.37 -18.73
C PHE A 17 16.89 13.22 -18.97
N ARG A 18 15.85 13.05 -18.13
CA ARG A 18 14.57 13.74 -18.26
C ARG A 18 14.44 14.85 -17.21
N THR A 19 14.39 16.10 -17.64
CA THR A 19 14.14 17.26 -16.75
C THR A 19 12.64 17.42 -16.51
N ALA A 20 12.10 16.74 -15.50
CA ALA A 20 10.70 16.86 -15.08
C ALA A 20 10.57 17.81 -13.86
N GLY A 21 10.10 19.05 -14.08
CA GLY A 21 9.67 19.99 -13.03
C GLY A 21 10.71 20.27 -11.92
N PRO A 22 10.33 20.93 -10.79
CA PRO A 22 11.22 21.04 -9.65
C PRO A 22 11.60 19.62 -9.19
N ASN A 23 12.90 19.41 -9.04
CA ASN A 23 13.52 18.11 -8.85
C ASN A 23 14.07 17.98 -7.41
N PRO A 24 13.19 17.76 -6.41
CA PRO A 24 13.64 17.67 -5.03
C PRO A 24 14.40 16.37 -4.78
N GLY A 25 13.91 15.23 -5.28
CA GLY A 25 14.39 13.90 -4.87
C GLY A 25 15.45 13.21 -5.73
N HIS A 26 15.87 13.74 -6.90
CA HIS A 26 16.84 13.06 -7.78
C HIS A 26 18.29 13.35 -7.36
N THR A 27 18.58 13.14 -6.08
CA THR A 27 19.91 13.27 -5.49
C THR A 27 20.50 11.90 -5.17
N TRP A 28 21.83 11.81 -5.07
CA TRP A 28 22.50 10.58 -4.59
C TRP A 28 22.02 10.16 -3.20
N VAL A 29 21.72 11.13 -2.33
CA VAL A 29 21.15 10.88 -1.00
C VAL A 29 19.74 10.30 -1.11
N GLY A 30 18.91 10.82 -2.02
CA GLY A 30 17.59 10.27 -2.32
C GLY A 30 17.68 8.84 -2.85
N LEU A 31 18.63 8.56 -3.76
CA LEU A 31 18.86 7.21 -4.30
C LEU A 31 19.19 6.23 -3.19
N PHE A 32 20.18 6.57 -2.36
CA PHE A 32 20.59 5.73 -1.23
C PHE A 32 19.40 5.44 -0.30
N ARG A 33 18.63 6.46 0.05
CA ARG A 33 17.45 6.33 0.92
C ARG A 33 16.35 5.45 0.34
N ASN A 34 16.10 5.52 -0.97
CA ASN A 34 15.16 4.62 -1.62
C ASN A 34 15.70 3.18 -1.61
N LEU A 35 16.96 2.98 -1.95
CA LEU A 35 17.59 1.64 -1.92
C LEU A 35 17.57 1.01 -0.51
N THR A 36 17.69 1.82 0.55
CA THR A 36 17.62 1.37 1.95
C THR A 36 16.21 1.37 2.54
N LEU A 37 15.18 1.78 1.79
CA LEU A 37 13.80 1.93 2.25
C LEU A 37 13.64 2.90 3.44
N THR A 38 14.54 3.88 3.56
CA THR A 38 14.52 4.87 4.66
C THR A 38 14.01 6.24 4.22
N GLN A 39 13.51 6.38 2.99
CA GLN A 39 13.07 7.65 2.40
C GLN A 39 12.00 8.37 3.22
N ILE A 40 11.15 7.65 3.95
CA ILE A 40 10.06 8.24 4.76
C ILE A 40 10.52 8.71 6.15
N TYR A 41 11.72 8.34 6.61
CA TYR A 41 12.26 8.69 7.93
C TYR A 41 13.15 9.93 7.85
N THR A 42 12.62 11.03 7.30
CA THR A 42 13.36 12.28 7.11
C THR A 42 12.48 13.50 7.22
N ASP A 43 13.09 14.61 7.62
CA ASP A 43 12.54 15.94 7.43
C ASP A 43 12.49 16.28 5.94
N GLY A 44 11.42 16.97 5.53
CA GLY A 44 11.24 17.40 4.15
C GLY A 44 10.98 16.26 3.16
N TYR A 45 10.42 15.11 3.57
CA TYR A 45 10.09 14.02 2.64
C TYR A 45 9.32 14.52 1.41
N LEU A 46 8.20 15.20 1.61
CA LEU A 46 7.34 15.72 0.53
C LEU A 46 7.99 16.83 -0.30
N GLY A 47 8.96 17.56 0.26
CA GLY A 47 9.55 18.76 -0.35
C GLY A 47 10.96 18.58 -0.94
N ALA A 48 11.74 17.61 -0.45
CA ALA A 48 13.17 17.47 -0.74
C ALA A 48 13.62 16.05 -1.09
N PHE A 49 12.82 15.00 -0.83
CA PHE A 49 13.24 13.62 -1.08
C PHE A 49 12.22 12.77 -1.84
N LEU A 50 11.04 13.32 -2.10
CA LEU A 50 10.02 12.66 -2.91
C LEU A 50 10.46 12.60 -4.37
N HIS A 51 10.70 11.39 -4.86
CA HIS A 51 11.02 11.15 -6.27
C HIS A 51 9.70 10.99 -7.05
N GLN A 52 9.51 11.76 -8.12
CA GLN A 52 8.23 11.87 -8.84
C GLN A 52 7.72 10.52 -9.36
N GLY A 53 8.61 9.70 -9.94
CA GLY A 53 8.26 8.35 -10.38
C GLY A 53 8.18 7.26 -9.29
N LEU A 54 8.52 7.56 -8.04
CA LEU A 54 8.61 6.58 -6.95
C LEU A 54 7.75 6.96 -5.73
N THR A 55 6.76 7.83 -5.92
CA THR A 55 5.96 8.34 -4.79
C THR A 55 5.20 7.24 -4.05
N GLN A 56 4.87 6.11 -4.68
CA GLN A 56 4.20 4.97 -4.07
C GLN A 56 5.11 4.15 -3.13
N MET A 57 6.44 4.30 -3.23
CA MET A 57 7.39 3.43 -2.52
C MET A 57 7.37 3.59 -0.99
N TRP A 58 6.68 4.62 -0.46
CA TRP A 58 6.44 4.74 0.98
C TRP A 58 5.74 3.51 1.55
N SER A 59 4.81 2.89 0.80
CA SER A 59 4.06 1.74 1.31
C SER A 59 4.94 0.52 1.51
N LEU A 60 5.96 0.33 0.66
CA LEU A 60 6.94 -0.75 0.79
C LEU A 60 7.86 -0.54 2.01
N ALA A 61 8.28 0.71 2.27
CA ALA A 61 9.02 1.03 3.50
C ALA A 61 8.18 0.73 4.76
N VAL A 62 6.89 1.07 4.74
CA VAL A 62 5.95 0.74 5.82
C VAL A 62 5.80 -0.77 5.98
N GLU A 63 5.68 -1.51 4.88
CA GLU A 63 5.56 -2.97 4.89
C GLU A 63 6.80 -3.65 5.48
N VAL A 64 8.01 -3.22 5.08
CA VAL A 64 9.25 -3.74 5.67
C VAL A 64 9.32 -3.41 7.17
N ALA A 65 8.95 -2.19 7.57
CA ALA A 65 8.88 -1.82 8.98
C ALA A 65 7.88 -2.71 9.76
N PHE A 66 6.74 -3.05 9.17
CA PHE A 66 5.78 -3.98 9.76
C PHE A 66 6.38 -5.36 9.97
N TYR A 67 7.05 -5.94 8.95
CA TYR A 67 7.68 -7.25 9.08
C TYR A 67 8.81 -7.27 10.09
N LEU A 68 9.55 -6.16 10.24
CA LEU A 68 10.55 -6.01 11.31
C LEU A 68 9.90 -5.95 12.69
N ALA A 69 8.74 -5.32 12.82
CA ALA A 69 7.97 -5.25 14.08
C ALA A 69 7.20 -6.53 14.39
N LEU A 70 6.91 -7.37 13.38
CA LEU A 70 6.05 -8.54 13.48
C LEU A 70 6.51 -9.55 14.55
N PRO A 71 7.81 -9.89 14.70
CA PRO A 71 8.26 -10.78 15.77
C PRO A 71 7.95 -10.23 17.17
N ALA A 72 8.11 -8.92 17.38
CA ALA A 72 7.79 -8.27 18.65
C ALA A 72 6.28 -8.26 18.91
N LEU A 73 5.47 -7.97 17.89
CA LEU A 73 4.01 -8.07 17.97
C LEU A 73 3.55 -9.50 18.26
N ALA A 74 4.13 -10.49 17.59
CA ALA A 74 3.84 -11.90 17.83
C ALA A 74 4.23 -12.33 19.25
N TYR A 75 5.39 -11.88 19.74
CA TYR A 75 5.81 -12.12 21.13
C TYR A 75 4.83 -11.49 22.13
N LEU A 76 4.45 -10.22 21.93
CA LEU A 76 3.46 -9.54 22.76
C LEU A 76 2.13 -10.30 22.80
N LEU A 77 1.58 -10.61 21.63
CA LEU A 77 0.25 -11.20 21.50
C LEU A 77 0.23 -12.66 21.96
N LEU A 78 1.16 -13.49 21.48
CA LEU A 78 1.14 -14.93 21.72
C LEU A 78 1.79 -15.31 23.06
N VAL A 79 2.87 -14.63 23.46
CA VAL A 79 3.63 -14.99 24.67
C VAL A 79 3.19 -14.18 25.87
N LEU A 80 3.15 -12.85 25.79
CA LEU A 80 2.83 -12.01 26.96
C LEU A 80 1.33 -12.04 27.28
N VAL A 81 0.49 -11.81 26.27
CA VAL A 81 -0.97 -11.70 26.44
C VAL A 81 -1.62 -13.08 26.54
N CYS A 82 -1.45 -13.92 25.51
CA CYS A 82 -2.09 -15.24 25.46
C CYS A 82 -1.34 -16.34 26.24
N ARG A 83 -0.16 -16.05 26.81
CA ARG A 83 0.64 -17.02 27.60
C ARG A 83 0.88 -18.35 26.89
N ARG A 84 1.10 -18.31 25.57
CA ARG A 84 1.27 -19.47 24.67
C ARG A 84 0.06 -20.42 24.63
N ARG A 85 -1.12 -19.95 25.01
CA ARG A 85 -2.39 -20.71 24.93
C ARG A 85 -3.27 -20.12 23.85
N TRP A 86 -4.08 -20.96 23.20
CA TRP A 86 -5.06 -20.48 22.23
C TRP A 86 -6.20 -19.74 22.94
N GLN A 87 -6.17 -18.41 22.89
CA GLN A 87 -7.18 -17.53 23.50
C GLN A 87 -7.68 -16.51 22.47
N PRO A 88 -8.47 -16.93 21.47
CA PRO A 88 -8.80 -16.10 20.32
C PRO A 88 -9.58 -14.84 20.68
N ARG A 89 -10.47 -14.89 21.68
CA ARG A 89 -11.22 -13.72 22.15
C ARG A 89 -10.31 -12.64 22.73
N LEU A 90 -9.33 -13.05 23.55
CA LEU A 90 -8.36 -12.13 24.13
C LEU A 90 -7.46 -11.55 23.02
N LEU A 91 -7.01 -12.38 22.10
CA LEU A 91 -6.18 -11.97 20.98
C LEU A 91 -6.89 -10.92 20.10
N LEU A 92 -8.16 -11.17 19.73
CA LEU A 92 -8.98 -10.21 18.99
C LEU A 92 -9.22 -8.92 19.77
N ALA A 93 -9.48 -9.00 21.09
CA ALA A 93 -9.64 -7.81 21.93
C ALA A 93 -8.35 -6.98 22.01
N THR A 94 -7.19 -7.61 22.16
CA THR A 94 -5.91 -6.91 22.17
C THR A 94 -5.58 -6.33 20.80
N MET A 95 -5.82 -7.05 19.71
CA MET A 95 -5.68 -6.53 18.35
C MET A 95 -6.60 -5.33 18.10
N ALA A 96 -7.86 -5.38 18.55
CA ALA A 96 -8.77 -4.25 18.49
C ALA A 96 -8.27 -3.04 19.31
N GLY A 97 -7.53 -3.28 20.40
CA GLY A 97 -6.81 -2.22 21.11
C GLY A 97 -5.65 -1.64 20.30
N LEU A 98 -4.87 -2.48 19.61
CA LEU A 98 -3.74 -2.05 18.78
C LEU A 98 -4.17 -1.19 17.59
N THR A 99 -5.37 -1.36 17.04
CA THR A 99 -5.87 -0.51 15.95
C THR A 99 -6.03 0.96 16.39
N MET A 100 -6.16 1.23 17.70
CA MET A 100 -6.23 2.60 18.25
C MET A 100 -4.89 3.35 18.19
N ILE A 101 -3.77 2.65 17.94
CA ILE A 101 -2.46 3.28 17.74
C ILE A 101 -2.50 4.20 16.50
N SER A 102 -3.18 3.80 15.43
CA SER A 102 -3.26 4.58 14.19
C SER A 102 -3.94 5.95 14.36
N PRO A 103 -5.17 6.04 14.92
CA PRO A 103 -5.77 7.34 15.19
C PRO A 103 -5.00 8.14 16.25
N ALA A 104 -4.46 7.50 17.30
CA ALA A 104 -3.65 8.17 18.31
C ALA A 104 -2.37 8.80 17.71
N TRP A 105 -1.70 8.08 16.81
CA TRP A 105 -0.53 8.58 16.10
C TRP A 105 -0.87 9.74 15.17
N LEU A 106 -1.98 9.66 14.43
CA LEU A 106 -2.44 10.77 13.60
C LEU A 106 -2.73 12.02 14.44
N ILE A 107 -3.40 11.87 15.59
CA ILE A 107 -3.63 12.97 16.53
C ILE A 107 -2.29 13.55 17.00
N LEU A 108 -1.31 12.71 17.35
CA LEU A 108 0.01 13.16 17.77
C LEU A 108 0.70 13.99 16.68
N VAL A 109 0.87 13.42 15.49
CA VAL A 109 1.63 14.05 14.39
C VAL A 109 0.97 15.33 13.86
N HIS A 110 -0.35 15.47 13.98
CA HIS A 110 -1.04 16.73 13.62
C HIS A 110 -0.93 17.82 14.70
N ASN A 111 -0.70 17.46 15.96
CA ASN A 111 -0.57 18.40 17.06
C ASN A 111 0.89 18.76 17.41
N THR A 112 1.85 17.98 16.94
CA THR A 112 3.28 18.20 17.22
C THR A 112 4.04 18.69 15.99
N HIS A 113 4.82 19.77 16.14
CA HIS A 113 5.65 20.33 15.07
C HIS A 113 7.11 19.90 15.09
N TRP A 114 7.54 19.14 16.10
CA TRP A 114 8.93 18.67 16.24
C TRP A 114 9.20 17.36 15.48
N MET A 115 8.15 16.71 14.98
CA MET A 115 8.25 15.44 14.28
C MET A 115 8.46 15.69 12.78
N PRO A 116 9.25 14.86 12.07
CA PRO A 116 9.43 15.00 10.63
C PRO A 116 8.11 14.94 9.86
N ASP A 117 7.99 15.68 8.74
CA ASP A 117 6.80 15.65 7.89
C ASP A 117 6.44 14.24 7.40
N GLY A 118 7.45 13.40 7.18
CA GLY A 118 7.30 11.99 6.79
C GLY A 118 6.64 11.11 7.86
N ALA A 119 6.54 11.56 9.12
CA ALA A 119 5.97 10.80 10.21
C ALA A 119 4.49 10.44 10.03
N ARG A 120 3.77 11.20 9.19
CA ARG A 120 2.41 10.87 8.79
C ARG A 120 2.34 9.56 8.00
N LEU A 121 3.43 9.16 7.35
CA LEU A 121 3.53 7.95 6.54
C LEU A 121 4.18 6.77 7.28
N TRP A 122 4.51 6.91 8.57
CA TRP A 122 5.16 5.82 9.30
C TRP A 122 4.20 4.68 9.63
N LEU A 123 4.78 3.53 10.00
CA LEU A 123 4.04 2.33 10.39
C LEU A 123 2.85 2.58 11.35
N PRO A 124 2.95 3.41 12.40
CA PRO A 124 1.84 3.60 13.33
C PRO A 124 0.56 4.11 12.64
N THR A 125 0.66 4.99 11.63
CA THR A 125 -0.49 5.46 10.84
C THR A 125 -1.26 4.31 10.19
N TYR A 126 -0.55 3.29 9.71
CA TYR A 126 -1.11 2.20 8.91
C TYR A 126 -1.25 0.89 9.68
N LEU A 127 -0.84 0.85 10.95
CA LEU A 127 -0.85 -0.36 11.77
C LEU A 127 -2.23 -1.02 11.82
N ALA A 128 -3.31 -0.24 11.88
CA ALA A 128 -4.68 -0.75 11.85
C ALA A 128 -4.99 -1.63 10.63
N TRP A 129 -4.38 -1.33 9.46
CA TRP A 129 -4.61 -2.09 8.23
C TRP A 129 -4.00 -3.50 8.33
N PHE A 130 -2.75 -3.59 8.82
CA PHE A 130 -2.07 -4.86 9.05
C PHE A 130 -2.75 -5.67 10.16
N VAL A 131 -3.10 -5.01 11.26
CA VAL A 131 -3.81 -5.65 12.37
C VAL A 131 -5.17 -6.19 11.92
N GLY A 132 -5.87 -5.48 11.03
CA GLY A 132 -7.11 -5.98 10.41
C GLY A 132 -6.91 -7.31 9.67
N GLY A 133 -5.84 -7.43 8.88
CA GLY A 133 -5.46 -8.71 8.23
C GLY A 133 -5.10 -9.80 9.24
N MET A 134 -4.38 -9.46 10.32
CA MET A 134 -4.05 -10.40 11.39
C MET A 134 -5.33 -10.90 12.11
N MET A 135 -6.31 -10.03 12.34
CA MET A 135 -7.61 -10.41 12.90
C MET A 135 -8.34 -11.39 11.98
N LEU A 136 -8.30 -11.19 10.66
CA LEU A 136 -8.87 -12.15 9.70
C LEU A 136 -8.22 -13.53 9.80
N ALA A 137 -6.90 -13.62 9.97
CA ALA A 137 -6.22 -14.91 10.16
C ALA A 137 -6.72 -15.66 11.41
N VAL A 138 -7.01 -14.92 12.48
CA VAL A 138 -7.53 -15.48 13.73
C VAL A 138 -8.98 -15.93 13.56
N LEU A 139 -9.80 -15.13 12.89
CA LEU A 139 -11.18 -15.47 12.54
C LEU A 139 -11.23 -16.70 11.63
N ALA A 140 -10.29 -16.82 10.68
CA ALA A 140 -10.15 -18.00 9.83
C ALA A 140 -9.83 -19.25 10.65
N ALA A 141 -8.88 -19.16 11.58
CA ALA A 141 -8.55 -20.25 12.50
C ALA A 141 -9.70 -20.63 13.45
N MET A 142 -10.60 -19.69 13.74
CA MET A 142 -11.85 -19.95 14.48
C MET A 142 -12.95 -20.58 13.62
N GLY A 143 -12.76 -20.74 12.31
CA GLY A 143 -13.78 -21.25 11.39
C GLY A 143 -14.90 -20.25 11.08
N VAL A 144 -14.67 -18.95 11.33
CA VAL A 144 -15.61 -17.90 10.94
C VAL A 144 -15.63 -17.80 9.42
N ARG A 145 -16.83 -17.67 8.85
CA ARG A 145 -17.03 -17.48 7.42
C ARG A 145 -17.53 -16.07 7.14
N CYS A 146 -17.14 -15.50 6.01
CA CYS A 146 -17.64 -14.22 5.51
C CYS A 146 -17.98 -14.36 4.04
N TYR A 147 -19.19 -13.98 3.66
CA TYR A 147 -19.66 -14.12 2.29
C TYR A 147 -19.32 -12.87 1.48
N ALA A 148 -18.73 -13.06 0.30
CA ALA A 148 -18.39 -11.97 -0.62
C ALA A 148 -19.60 -11.12 -1.01
N PHE A 149 -20.79 -11.73 -1.06
CA PHE A 149 -22.04 -11.04 -1.39
C PHE A 149 -22.38 -9.89 -0.42
N VAL A 150 -21.91 -9.94 0.83
CA VAL A 150 -22.09 -8.85 1.80
C VAL A 150 -20.85 -7.98 1.90
N ALA A 151 -19.68 -8.61 1.98
CA ALA A 151 -18.42 -7.89 2.21
C ALA A 151 -18.05 -6.97 1.04
N ILE A 152 -18.21 -7.42 -0.21
CA ILE A 152 -17.80 -6.66 -1.39
C ILE A 152 -18.70 -5.45 -1.63
N PRO A 153 -20.05 -5.55 -1.63
CA PRO A 153 -20.90 -4.36 -1.73
C PRO A 153 -20.65 -3.37 -0.60
N LEU A 154 -20.40 -3.84 0.63
CA LEU A 154 -20.08 -2.95 1.75
C LEU A 154 -18.74 -2.24 1.54
N ALA A 155 -17.71 -2.95 1.06
CA ALA A 155 -16.42 -2.34 0.69
C ALA A 155 -16.59 -1.28 -0.40
N VAL A 156 -17.44 -1.54 -1.40
CA VAL A 156 -17.76 -0.59 -2.48
C VAL A 156 -18.49 0.65 -1.94
N ILE A 157 -19.46 0.47 -1.03
CA ILE A 157 -20.14 1.59 -0.36
C ILE A 157 -19.15 2.43 0.44
N CYS A 158 -18.29 1.79 1.24
CA CYS A 158 -17.22 2.45 1.96
C CYS A 158 -16.27 3.22 1.02
N TYR A 159 -15.94 2.64 -0.14
CA TYR A 159 -15.12 3.28 -1.16
C TYR A 159 -15.79 4.53 -1.74
N PHE A 160 -17.10 4.48 -2.02
CA PHE A 160 -17.83 5.67 -2.48
C PHE A 160 -17.89 6.75 -1.41
N ILE A 161 -18.11 6.39 -0.14
CA ILE A 161 -18.12 7.34 0.97
C ILE A 161 -16.76 8.03 1.09
N VAL A 162 -15.66 7.28 1.09
CA VAL A 162 -14.32 7.87 1.20
C VAL A 162 -13.88 8.61 -0.07
N SER A 163 -14.55 8.40 -1.20
CA SER A 163 -14.33 9.16 -2.43
C SER A 163 -15.06 10.52 -2.44
N THR A 164 -15.83 10.83 -1.39
CA THR A 164 -16.51 12.12 -1.24
C THR A 164 -15.61 13.15 -0.53
N PRO A 165 -15.95 14.45 -0.57
CA PRO A 165 -15.19 15.50 0.14
C PRO A 165 -15.08 15.28 1.66
N ILE A 166 -15.88 14.39 2.25
CA ILE A 166 -15.81 14.01 3.67
C ILE A 166 -14.42 13.48 4.04
N ALA A 167 -13.74 12.85 3.08
CA ALA A 167 -12.40 12.29 3.28
C ALA A 167 -11.29 13.27 2.86
N GLY A 168 -11.63 14.49 2.44
CA GLY A 168 -10.66 15.51 2.01
C GLY A 168 -10.16 15.36 0.57
N ALA A 169 -9.16 16.16 0.21
CA ALA A 169 -8.52 16.13 -1.11
C ALA A 169 -7.91 14.74 -1.41
N PRO A 170 -7.80 14.29 -2.68
CA PRO A 170 -7.30 12.95 -3.05
C PRO A 170 -5.76 12.83 -2.90
N THR A 171 -5.25 13.16 -1.72
CA THR A 171 -3.84 13.11 -1.34
C THR A 171 -3.61 12.08 -0.25
N THR A 172 -2.40 11.50 -0.24
CA THR A 172 -1.93 10.52 0.75
C THR A 172 -1.68 11.14 2.12
N SER A 173 -1.50 12.46 2.19
CA SER A 173 -1.31 13.22 3.43
C SER A 173 -2.33 14.37 3.51
N PRO A 174 -3.54 14.10 4.04
CA PRO A 174 -4.54 15.14 4.26
C PRO A 174 -4.00 16.24 5.18
N THR A 175 -4.44 17.47 4.96
CA THR A 175 -4.06 18.62 5.79
C THR A 175 -4.87 18.65 7.09
N ALA A 176 -6.13 18.21 7.05
CA ALA A 176 -6.99 18.15 8.22
C ALA A 176 -6.92 16.77 8.90
N LEU A 177 -6.83 16.80 10.24
CA LEU A 177 -6.83 15.60 11.08
C LEU A 177 -8.09 14.75 10.88
N ALA A 178 -9.26 15.38 10.79
CA ALA A 178 -10.54 14.68 10.59
C ALA A 178 -10.53 13.88 9.28
N GLU A 179 -10.07 14.48 8.18
CA GLU A 179 -9.94 13.82 6.88
C GLU A 179 -8.97 12.63 6.96
N ALA A 180 -7.83 12.78 7.64
CA ALA A 180 -6.86 11.71 7.84
C ALA A 180 -7.43 10.53 8.64
N LEU A 181 -8.17 10.81 9.72
CA LEU A 181 -8.82 9.79 10.54
C LEU A 181 -9.90 9.05 9.76
N VAL A 182 -10.79 9.78 9.07
CA VAL A 182 -11.84 9.21 8.23
C VAL A 182 -11.24 8.32 7.15
N LYS A 183 -10.25 8.81 6.40
CA LYS A 183 -9.57 8.02 5.36
C LYS A 183 -8.95 6.76 5.91
N THR A 184 -8.19 6.88 6.99
CA THR A 184 -7.48 5.74 7.58
C THR A 184 -8.45 4.67 8.06
N ALA A 185 -9.57 5.07 8.67
CA ALA A 185 -10.61 4.17 9.11
C ALA A 185 -11.33 3.47 7.93
N PHE A 186 -11.81 4.24 6.94
CA PHE A 186 -12.50 3.66 5.78
C PHE A 186 -11.58 2.76 4.96
N TYR A 187 -10.32 3.13 4.74
CA TYR A 187 -9.36 2.28 4.05
C TYR A 187 -9.04 1.00 4.84
N ALA A 188 -8.98 1.06 6.18
CA ALA A 188 -8.85 -0.15 7.01
C ALA A 188 -10.03 -1.09 6.79
N VAL A 189 -11.25 -0.55 6.82
CA VAL A 189 -12.49 -1.32 6.63
C VAL A 189 -12.55 -1.92 5.22
N ILE A 190 -12.24 -1.13 4.19
CA ILE A 190 -12.22 -1.59 2.80
C ILE A 190 -11.19 -2.71 2.62
N ALA A 191 -9.97 -2.55 3.15
CA ALA A 191 -8.93 -3.56 3.07
C ALA A 191 -9.37 -4.88 3.74
N VAL A 192 -9.92 -4.81 4.95
CA VAL A 192 -10.44 -5.98 5.67
C VAL A 192 -11.60 -6.63 4.90
N LEU A 193 -12.58 -5.86 4.43
CA LEU A 193 -13.74 -6.39 3.73
C LEU A 193 -13.40 -7.00 2.36
N ALA A 194 -12.44 -6.43 1.63
CA ALA A 194 -12.00 -6.96 0.36
C ALA A 194 -11.30 -8.33 0.52
N VAL A 195 -10.51 -8.49 1.59
CA VAL A 195 -9.75 -9.72 1.86
C VAL A 195 -10.56 -10.76 2.61
N ALA A 196 -11.54 -10.35 3.44
CA ALA A 196 -12.28 -11.22 4.33
C ALA A 196 -12.91 -12.45 3.66
N PRO A 197 -13.60 -12.37 2.50
CA PRO A 197 -14.19 -13.56 1.88
C PRO A 197 -13.15 -14.61 1.48
N LEU A 198 -12.01 -14.16 0.94
CA LEU A 198 -10.93 -15.05 0.51
C LEU A 198 -10.21 -15.68 1.71
N ALA A 199 -9.94 -14.87 2.75
CA ALA A 199 -9.25 -15.33 3.95
C ALA A 199 -10.12 -16.26 4.81
N LEU A 200 -11.44 -16.08 4.81
CA LEU A 200 -12.40 -16.83 5.63
C LEU A 200 -13.06 -18.00 4.87
N GLY A 201 -12.48 -18.40 3.75
CA GLY A 201 -12.82 -19.65 3.07
C GLY A 201 -14.12 -19.62 2.26
N ASP A 202 -14.55 -18.46 1.77
CA ASP A 202 -15.66 -18.38 0.82
C ASP A 202 -15.22 -18.93 -0.55
N GLN A 203 -16.05 -19.79 -1.14
CA GLN A 203 -15.85 -20.35 -2.50
C GLN A 203 -16.84 -19.76 -3.52
N GLY A 204 -17.49 -18.65 -3.17
CA GLY A 204 -18.44 -17.95 -4.02
C GLY A 204 -17.84 -17.33 -5.29
N TRP A 205 -18.68 -16.56 -5.99
CA TRP A 205 -18.34 -15.93 -7.28
C TRP A 205 -17.06 -15.07 -7.24
N TYR A 206 -16.79 -14.40 -6.11
CA TYR A 206 -15.63 -13.53 -5.95
C TYR A 206 -14.31 -14.32 -5.92
N ALA A 207 -14.30 -15.46 -5.21
CA ALA A 207 -13.15 -16.35 -5.19
C ALA A 207 -12.91 -16.97 -6.58
N GLN A 208 -13.97 -17.35 -7.29
CA GLN A 208 -13.86 -17.89 -8.66
C GLN A 208 -13.35 -16.85 -9.66
N LEU A 209 -13.81 -15.59 -9.55
CA LEU A 209 -13.33 -14.48 -10.36
C LEU A 209 -11.81 -14.26 -10.16
N LEU A 210 -11.36 -14.21 -8.90
CA LEU A 210 -9.95 -14.00 -8.58
C LEU A 210 -9.07 -15.23 -8.87
N ALA A 211 -9.64 -16.43 -8.85
CA ALA A 211 -8.98 -17.66 -9.28
C ALA A 211 -8.93 -17.84 -10.81
N SER A 212 -9.53 -16.93 -11.58
CA SER A 212 -9.46 -16.99 -13.04
C SER A 212 -8.04 -16.77 -13.54
N ARG A 213 -7.68 -17.45 -14.64
CA ARG A 213 -6.34 -17.33 -15.27
C ARG A 213 -5.85 -15.88 -15.46
N PRO A 214 -6.65 -14.93 -15.97
CA PRO A 214 -6.17 -13.55 -16.12
C PRO A 214 -5.91 -12.87 -14.77
N MET A 215 -6.72 -13.13 -13.75
CA MET A 215 -6.52 -12.54 -12.41
C MET A 215 -5.30 -13.13 -11.72
N VAL A 216 -5.07 -14.44 -11.83
CA VAL A 216 -3.86 -15.10 -11.33
C VAL A 216 -2.62 -14.55 -12.03
N PHE A 217 -2.65 -14.43 -13.37
CA PHE A 217 -1.56 -13.83 -14.13
C PHE A 217 -1.24 -12.40 -13.67
N LEU A 218 -2.26 -11.55 -13.53
CA LEU A 218 -2.07 -10.18 -13.01
C LEU A 218 -1.55 -10.19 -11.57
N GLY A 219 -1.97 -11.15 -10.74
CA GLY A 219 -1.46 -11.36 -9.39
C GLY A 219 0.03 -11.72 -9.38
N GLU A 220 0.48 -12.59 -10.27
CA GLU A 220 1.89 -13.00 -10.39
C GLU A 220 2.82 -11.82 -10.72
N ILE A 221 2.36 -10.87 -11.54
CA ILE A 221 3.12 -9.68 -11.94
C ILE A 221 2.73 -8.42 -11.14
N SER A 222 1.86 -8.56 -10.13
CA SER A 222 1.26 -7.42 -9.42
C SER A 222 2.31 -6.56 -8.70
N TYR A 223 3.36 -7.21 -8.19
CA TYR A 223 4.49 -6.54 -7.57
C TYR A 223 5.23 -5.66 -8.58
N GLU A 224 5.57 -6.19 -9.74
CA GLU A 224 6.23 -5.40 -10.79
C GLU A 224 5.34 -4.27 -11.30
N ILE A 225 4.03 -4.50 -11.47
CA ILE A 225 3.05 -3.44 -11.79
C ILE A 225 3.12 -2.33 -10.74
N PHE A 226 3.05 -2.67 -9.45
CA PHE A 226 3.16 -1.71 -8.35
C PHE A 226 4.46 -0.89 -8.43
N LEU A 227 5.58 -1.52 -8.78
CA LEU A 227 6.87 -0.85 -8.86
C LEU A 227 6.94 0.21 -9.97
N ILE A 228 6.44 -0.10 -11.17
CA ILE A 228 6.67 0.76 -12.35
C ILE A 228 5.47 1.65 -12.72
N HIS A 229 4.26 1.38 -12.21
CA HIS A 229 3.04 2.04 -12.69
C HIS A 229 3.05 3.57 -12.55
N LEU A 230 3.70 4.14 -11.53
CA LEU A 230 3.75 5.60 -11.39
C LEU A 230 4.73 6.25 -12.36
N VAL A 231 5.86 5.59 -12.65
CA VAL A 231 6.79 6.05 -13.70
C VAL A 231 6.08 6.02 -15.05
N THR A 232 5.38 4.92 -15.37
CA THR A 232 4.65 4.79 -16.64
C THR A 232 3.46 5.74 -16.70
N MET A 233 2.74 5.96 -15.60
CA MET A 233 1.64 6.93 -15.54
C MET A 233 2.13 8.36 -15.82
N GLU A 234 3.27 8.76 -15.26
CA GLU A 234 3.85 10.08 -15.52
C GLU A 234 4.24 10.22 -17.01
N ILE A 235 4.88 9.21 -17.58
CA ILE A 235 5.24 9.19 -19.01
C ILE A 235 3.97 9.23 -19.88
N ALA A 236 2.95 8.44 -19.55
CA ALA A 236 1.68 8.41 -20.26
C ALA A 236 0.99 9.78 -20.24
N MET A 237 0.98 10.43 -19.08
CA MET A 237 0.35 11.73 -18.90
C MET A 237 1.07 12.82 -19.71
N VAL A 238 2.41 12.86 -19.64
CA VAL A 238 3.24 13.93 -20.23
C VAL A 238 3.48 13.71 -21.73
N ASP A 239 3.91 12.52 -22.15
CA ASP A 239 4.41 12.27 -23.52
C ASP A 239 3.35 11.70 -24.46
N VAL A 240 2.42 10.90 -23.95
CA VAL A 240 1.42 10.22 -24.81
C VAL A 240 0.16 11.05 -24.92
N LEU A 241 -0.34 11.53 -23.79
CA LEU A 241 -1.61 12.24 -23.71
C LEU A 241 -1.44 13.77 -23.83
N GLY A 242 -0.22 14.30 -23.65
CA GLY A 242 0.06 15.73 -23.72
C GLY A 242 -0.69 16.56 -22.67
N TYR A 243 -1.11 15.96 -21.57
CA TYR A 243 -1.96 16.59 -20.57
C TYR A 243 -1.17 17.20 -19.41
N ARG A 244 -1.68 18.33 -18.89
CA ARG A 244 -1.28 18.83 -17.56
C ARG A 244 -1.97 18.00 -16.48
N VAL A 245 -1.32 17.86 -15.32
CA VAL A 245 -1.87 17.16 -14.16
C VAL A 245 -3.28 17.69 -13.84
N TYR A 246 -4.26 16.79 -13.67
CA TYR A 246 -5.66 17.06 -13.26
C TYR A 246 -6.67 17.62 -14.30
N THR A 247 -6.41 17.62 -15.61
CA THR A 247 -7.36 18.16 -16.62
C THR A 247 -8.09 17.15 -17.51
N SER A 248 -7.90 15.83 -17.34
CA SER A 248 -8.37 14.82 -18.31
C SER A 248 -9.23 13.68 -17.74
N SER A 249 -9.78 12.85 -18.64
CA SER A 249 -10.56 11.65 -18.32
C SER A 249 -9.71 10.62 -17.56
N MET A 250 -10.05 10.40 -16.28
CA MET A 250 -9.44 9.39 -15.41
C MET A 250 -9.40 8.00 -16.06
N VAL A 251 -10.45 7.66 -16.83
CA VAL A 251 -10.56 6.38 -17.54
C VAL A 251 -9.47 6.25 -18.60
N ASN A 252 -9.23 7.30 -19.38
CA ASN A 252 -8.21 7.27 -20.44
C ASN A 252 -6.80 7.15 -19.84
N LEU A 253 -6.50 7.92 -18.79
CA LEU A 253 -5.21 7.83 -18.10
C LEU A 253 -5.00 6.44 -17.51
N CYS A 254 -6.02 5.87 -16.87
CA CYS A 254 -5.98 4.51 -16.30
C CYS A 254 -5.72 3.46 -17.38
N LEU A 255 -6.46 3.49 -18.49
CA LEU A 255 -6.33 2.52 -19.58
C LEU A 255 -4.94 2.60 -20.24
N VAL A 256 -4.48 3.81 -20.59
CA VAL A 256 -3.15 3.99 -21.20
C VAL A 256 -2.06 3.54 -20.24
N THR A 257 -2.16 3.90 -18.96
CA THR A 257 -1.19 3.47 -17.95
C THR A 257 -1.16 1.96 -17.83
N LEU A 258 -2.31 1.28 -17.76
CA LEU A 258 -2.37 -0.19 -17.66
C LEU A 258 -1.78 -0.87 -18.90
N VAL A 259 -2.14 -0.39 -20.10
CA VAL A 259 -1.64 -0.95 -21.37
C VAL A 259 -0.12 -0.82 -21.49
N LEU A 260 0.47 0.26 -20.98
CA LEU A 260 1.93 0.42 -20.96
C LEU A 260 2.59 -0.37 -19.82
N THR A 261 1.95 -0.41 -18.65
CA THR A 261 2.51 -1.01 -17.44
C THR A 261 2.54 -2.52 -17.51
N ILE A 262 1.47 -3.18 -17.99
CA ILE A 262 1.37 -4.64 -17.98
C ILE A 262 2.50 -5.31 -18.78
N PRO A 263 2.82 -4.91 -20.03
CA PRO A 263 3.93 -5.50 -20.79
C PRO A 263 5.29 -5.26 -20.15
N LEU A 264 5.53 -4.05 -19.63
CA LEU A 264 6.79 -3.70 -18.97
C LEU A 264 6.97 -4.47 -17.66
N ALA A 265 5.90 -4.62 -16.87
CA ALA A 265 5.90 -5.39 -15.64
C ALA A 265 6.14 -6.86 -15.91
N TRP A 266 5.51 -7.42 -16.94
CA TRP A 266 5.75 -8.79 -17.38
C TRP A 266 7.20 -9.03 -17.82
N LEU A 267 7.77 -8.10 -18.57
CA LEU A 267 9.17 -8.15 -18.98
C LEU A 267 10.10 -8.12 -17.76
N LEU A 268 9.88 -7.17 -16.85
CA LEU A 268 10.66 -7.05 -15.62
C LEU A 268 10.57 -8.33 -14.79
N HIS A 269 9.35 -8.83 -14.58
CA HIS A 269 9.07 -10.07 -13.87
C HIS A 269 9.86 -11.24 -14.49
N ARG A 270 9.91 -11.35 -15.82
CA ARG A 270 10.67 -12.40 -16.50
C ARG A 270 12.18 -12.33 -16.21
N PHE A 271 12.74 -11.13 -16.08
CA PHE A 271 14.16 -10.93 -15.78
C PHE A 271 14.52 -11.08 -14.30
N THR A 272 13.58 -10.77 -13.39
CA THR A 272 13.81 -10.77 -11.94
C THR A 272 13.37 -12.05 -11.25
N ARG A 273 12.59 -12.89 -11.93
CA ARG A 273 12.18 -14.20 -11.43
C ARG A 273 13.41 -15.07 -11.21
N VAL A 274 13.61 -15.50 -9.97
CA VAL A 274 14.65 -16.47 -9.61
C VAL A 274 14.38 -17.75 -10.38
N GLN A 275 15.37 -18.19 -11.14
CA GLN A 275 15.30 -19.30 -12.08
C GLN A 275 15.27 -20.64 -11.32
N GLY A 276 14.16 -20.92 -10.62
CA GLY A 276 13.96 -22.11 -9.79
C GLY A 276 12.60 -22.78 -9.98
N ASP A 277 11.52 -22.02 -10.17
CA ASP A 277 10.18 -22.58 -10.35
C ASP A 277 9.82 -22.69 -11.83
N ARG A 278 10.36 -23.71 -12.50
CA ARG A 278 9.66 -24.28 -13.66
C ARG A 278 8.59 -25.22 -13.10
N PRO A 279 7.28 -24.95 -13.31
CA PRO A 279 6.29 -25.98 -13.05
C PRO A 279 6.59 -27.15 -13.99
N SER A 280 6.93 -28.29 -13.40
CA SER A 280 6.93 -29.61 -14.05
C SER A 280 5.53 -30.02 -14.43
#